data_AF-A0AAU2D1Q6-F1
#
_entry.id   AF-A0AAU2D1Q6-F1
#
_cell.length_a   1.000
_cell.length_b   1.000
_cell.length_c   1.000
_cell.angle_alpha   90.00
_cell.angle_beta   90.00
_cell.angle_gamma   90.00
#
_symmetry.space_group_name_H-M   'P 1'
#
loop_
_entity.id
_entity.type
_entity.pdbx_description
1 polymer ?
#
loop_
_entity_poly.entity_id
_entity_poly.type
_entity_poly.pdbx_seq_one_letter_code
_entity_poly.pdbx_strand_id
1 'polypeptide(L)'
;MSSLRTTTIAGSLVAASFSAVMILSFTASADDQGPGSGKGGKAVDEAPAGVKLTTLLPSKISVDNGSQKTAITATVKNEGTKDSGKIQLLVVGFDGLTVKGVQGCSQIDEKNLPEGSNSGFSCPIDNLAAGKSKSYAVDATYDLRKAGKICLPVQSGDGKKTYWQQGPVPFGTTNPSPNAPATPLLLGTDNKPVAPGGDQKELPKTGVGRDVLPLGAAGATLMAAGAAGLWWSSRRPTRQLRG
;
A
#
# COMPACT_ATOMS: atom_id res chain seq x y z
N MET A 1 76.50 -18.92 47.16
CA MET A 1 76.25 -18.91 45.70
C MET A 1 74.76 -18.65 45.48
N SER A 2 74.48 -17.64 44.64
CA SER A 2 73.25 -17.20 43.93
C SER A 2 71.93 -17.96 44.17
N SER A 3 70.73 -17.37 44.12
CA SER A 3 70.25 -16.27 43.29
C SER A 3 68.90 -15.76 43.81
N LEU A 4 68.69 -14.44 43.81
CA LEU A 4 67.38 -13.81 43.96
C LEU A 4 66.66 -13.83 42.60
N ARG A 5 65.40 -14.30 42.55
CA ARG A 5 64.42 -13.83 41.57
C ARG A 5 63.02 -13.75 42.18
N THR A 6 62.62 -12.53 42.42
CA THR A 6 61.24 -12.06 42.63
C THR A 6 60.50 -12.08 41.29
N THR A 7 59.28 -12.58 41.27
CA THR A 7 58.36 -12.31 40.14
C THR A 7 56.94 -12.12 40.66
N THR A 8 56.54 -10.85 40.72
CA THR A 8 55.17 -10.39 40.92
C THR A 8 54.42 -10.55 39.59
N ILE A 9 53.28 -11.24 39.56
CA ILE A 9 52.36 -11.22 38.41
C ILE A 9 51.12 -10.45 38.82
N ALA A 10 50.99 -9.26 38.23
CA ALA A 10 49.81 -8.43 38.24
C ALA A 10 49.11 -8.53 36.87
N GLY A 11 47.78 -8.43 36.88
CA GLY A 11 46.95 -8.13 35.71
C GLY A 11 46.23 -9.36 35.11
N SER A 12 44.99 -9.27 34.64
CA SER A 12 44.03 -8.18 34.58
C SER A 12 42.64 -8.81 34.39
N LEU A 13 41.66 -8.42 35.20
CA LEU A 13 40.24 -8.71 34.97
C LEU A 13 39.75 -7.83 33.82
N VAL A 14 39.58 -8.39 32.63
CA VAL A 14 38.80 -7.77 31.56
C VAL A 14 37.55 -8.62 31.35
N ALA A 15 36.48 -8.24 32.03
CA ALA A 15 35.14 -8.71 31.72
C ALA A 15 34.65 -7.98 30.46
N ALA A 16 34.68 -8.66 29.32
CA ALA A 16 34.07 -8.17 28.10
C ALA A 16 32.56 -8.47 28.14
N SER A 17 31.76 -7.48 28.54
CA SER A 17 30.31 -7.50 28.42
C SER A 17 29.90 -7.22 26.97
N PHE A 18 29.44 -8.24 26.25
CA PHE A 18 28.77 -8.08 24.96
C PHE A 18 27.32 -7.66 25.20
N SER A 19 27.08 -6.35 25.30
CA SER A 19 25.73 -5.79 25.20
C SER A 19 25.33 -5.78 23.72
N ALA A 20 24.72 -6.87 23.26
CA ALA A 20 24.00 -6.88 21.99
C ALA A 20 22.75 -6.01 22.16
N VAL A 21 22.88 -4.71 21.89
CA VAL A 21 21.75 -3.81 21.69
C VAL A 21 21.02 -4.31 20.45
N MET A 22 19.89 -4.98 20.65
CA MET A 22 18.88 -5.14 19.62
C MET A 22 18.46 -3.73 19.20
N ILE A 23 19.08 -3.21 18.13
CA ILE A 23 18.59 -2.03 17.44
C ILE A 23 17.26 -2.45 16.81
N LEU A 24 16.18 -2.28 17.56
CA LEU A 24 14.84 -2.16 17.02
C LEU A 24 14.87 -0.90 16.15
N SER A 25 15.19 -1.10 14.88
CA SER A 25 14.94 -0.12 13.83
C SER A 25 13.48 0.28 13.95
N PHE A 26 13.26 1.54 14.32
CA PHE A 26 11.96 2.18 14.32
C PHE A 26 11.33 1.99 12.94
N THR A 27 10.45 1.00 12.80
CA THR A 27 9.53 0.93 11.68
C THR A 27 8.52 2.05 11.91
N ALA A 28 8.83 3.24 11.39
CA ALA A 28 7.79 4.15 10.97
C ALA A 28 6.77 3.31 10.20
N SER A 29 5.51 3.32 10.64
CA SER A 29 4.44 2.45 10.14
C SER A 29 4.40 2.47 8.62
N ALA A 30 5.10 1.52 8.00
CA ALA A 30 5.04 1.30 6.59
C ALA A 30 3.73 0.57 6.35
N ASP A 31 2.87 1.13 5.50
CA ASP A 31 1.96 0.30 4.72
C ASP A 31 2.74 -0.94 4.28
N ASP A 32 2.26 -2.13 4.62
CA ASP A 32 2.95 -3.39 4.31
C ASP A 32 3.01 -3.57 2.80
N GLN A 33 4.09 -3.07 2.21
CA GLN A 33 4.40 -3.04 0.78
C GLN A 33 4.90 -4.41 0.26
N GLY A 34 5.06 -5.39 1.16
CA GLY A 34 5.66 -6.68 0.86
C GLY A 34 7.14 -6.59 0.43
N PRO A 35 7.75 -7.71 0.04
CA PRO A 35 9.14 -7.71 -0.43
C PRO A 35 9.29 -6.96 -1.76
N GLY A 36 10.51 -6.45 -2.00
CA GLY A 36 10.90 -5.87 -3.27
C GLY A 36 10.94 -6.91 -4.40
N SER A 37 10.48 -6.52 -5.59
CA SER A 37 10.31 -7.36 -6.78
C SER A 37 11.04 -6.76 -7.97
N GLY A 38 11.76 -7.61 -8.72
CA GLY A 38 12.45 -7.27 -9.97
C GLY A 38 11.58 -7.43 -11.22
N LYS A 39 10.26 -7.64 -11.06
CA LYS A 39 9.33 -7.89 -12.17
C LYS A 39 9.40 -6.77 -13.21
N GLY A 40 9.45 -7.14 -14.49
CA GLY A 40 9.58 -6.19 -15.61
C GLY A 40 10.97 -5.58 -15.80
N GLY A 41 11.96 -6.03 -15.04
CA GLY A 41 13.35 -5.63 -15.15
C GLY A 41 14.09 -6.31 -16.31
N LYS A 42 14.88 -5.53 -17.06
CA LYS A 42 15.78 -6.01 -18.10
C LYS A 42 17.04 -5.13 -18.19
N ALA A 43 18.15 -5.74 -18.58
CA ALA A 43 19.33 -4.99 -19.03
C ALA A 43 19.05 -4.37 -20.40
N VAL A 44 19.58 -3.18 -20.65
CA VAL A 44 19.37 -2.46 -21.92
C VAL A 44 20.72 -2.25 -22.60
N ASP A 45 21.55 -1.35 -22.08
CA ASP A 45 22.93 -1.16 -22.50
C ASP A 45 23.90 -1.91 -21.57
N GLU A 46 25.07 -2.26 -22.09
CA GLU A 46 26.13 -2.87 -21.29
C GLU A 46 26.63 -1.88 -20.22
N ALA A 47 26.57 -2.31 -18.96
CA ALA A 47 27.13 -1.60 -17.82
C ALA A 47 28.66 -1.70 -17.79
N PRO A 48 29.37 -0.82 -17.08
CA PRO A 48 30.82 -0.94 -16.91
C PRO A 48 31.24 -2.34 -16.41
N ALA A 49 32.40 -2.81 -16.85
CA ALA A 49 32.86 -4.16 -16.54
C ALA A 49 32.87 -4.46 -15.03
N GLY A 50 32.15 -5.50 -14.62
CA GLY A 50 32.02 -5.91 -13.21
C GLY A 50 30.89 -5.21 -12.44
N VAL A 51 30.12 -4.34 -13.08
CA VAL A 51 28.93 -3.69 -12.51
C VAL A 51 27.67 -4.43 -12.99
N LYS A 52 26.73 -4.70 -12.07
CA LYS A 52 25.44 -5.31 -12.41
C LYS A 52 24.32 -4.58 -11.68
N LEU A 53 23.64 -3.68 -12.39
CA LEU A 53 22.58 -2.86 -11.80
C LEU A 53 21.22 -3.52 -11.96
N THR A 54 20.44 -3.55 -10.89
CA THR A 54 19.05 -3.99 -10.89
C THR A 54 18.22 -3.06 -10.03
N THR A 55 16.90 -3.10 -10.20
CA THR A 55 15.96 -2.33 -9.40
C THR A 55 14.92 -3.24 -8.79
N LEU A 56 14.34 -2.79 -7.67
CA LEU A 56 13.22 -3.43 -7.02
C LEU A 56 12.11 -2.42 -6.78
N LEU A 57 10.90 -2.86 -7.06
CA LEU A 57 9.63 -2.19 -6.73
C LEU A 57 8.90 -2.99 -5.67
N PRO A 58 8.06 -2.38 -4.82
CA PRO A 58 7.26 -3.14 -3.89
C PRO A 58 6.31 -4.07 -4.65
N SER A 59 6.09 -5.28 -4.10
CA SER A 59 5.12 -6.22 -4.68
C SER A 59 3.67 -5.76 -4.53
N LYS A 60 3.39 -4.88 -3.56
CA LYS A 60 2.09 -4.27 -3.30
C LYS A 60 2.25 -2.80 -2.91
N ILE A 61 1.30 -1.95 -3.29
CA ILE A 61 1.14 -0.59 -2.78
C ILE A 61 -0.27 -0.41 -2.22
N SER A 62 -0.43 0.56 -1.33
CA SER A 62 -1.71 0.92 -0.72
C SER A 62 -2.09 2.31 -1.20
N VAL A 63 -3.29 2.47 -1.76
CA VAL A 63 -3.79 3.75 -2.28
C VAL A 63 -4.95 4.21 -1.40
N ASP A 64 -4.83 5.39 -0.80
CA ASP A 64 -5.92 6.01 -0.05
C ASP A 64 -7.07 6.38 -0.99
N ASN A 65 -8.28 5.89 -0.73
CA ASN A 65 -9.41 6.06 -1.66
C ASN A 65 -9.94 7.49 -1.71
N GLY A 66 -9.75 8.29 -0.63
CA GLY A 66 -10.23 9.67 -0.56
C GLY A 66 -9.29 10.67 -1.23
N SER A 67 -7.99 10.56 -0.96
CA SER A 67 -6.94 11.46 -1.43
C SER A 67 -6.15 10.95 -2.63
N GLN A 68 -6.32 9.68 -2.99
CA GLN A 68 -5.58 8.97 -4.05
C GLN A 68 -4.07 8.89 -3.80
N LYS A 69 -3.61 9.23 -2.59
CA LYS A 69 -2.20 9.22 -2.24
C LYS A 69 -1.70 7.79 -2.05
N THR A 70 -0.45 7.57 -2.42
CA THR A 70 0.27 6.32 -2.19
C THR A 70 1.76 6.59 -2.02
N ALA A 71 2.41 5.76 -1.23
CA ALA A 71 3.86 5.75 -1.08
C ALA A 71 4.43 4.49 -1.75
N ILE A 72 5.57 4.63 -2.42
CA ILE A 72 6.26 3.56 -3.13
C ILE A 72 7.73 3.57 -2.72
N THR A 73 8.31 2.40 -2.45
CA THR A 73 9.75 2.28 -2.20
C THR A 73 10.48 1.84 -3.47
N ALA A 74 11.22 2.74 -4.11
CA ALA A 74 12.04 2.43 -5.27
C ALA A 74 13.46 2.08 -4.82
N THR A 75 13.96 0.90 -5.16
CA THR A 75 15.33 0.48 -4.77
C THR A 75 16.17 0.21 -6.00
N VAL A 76 17.42 0.69 -5.99
CA VAL A 76 18.46 0.30 -6.94
C VAL A 76 19.53 -0.51 -6.23
N LYS A 77 20.04 -1.54 -6.88
CA LYS A 77 21.06 -2.46 -6.36
C LYS A 77 22.22 -2.55 -7.34
N ASN A 78 23.43 -2.67 -6.80
CA ASN A 78 24.59 -3.12 -7.55
C ASN A 78 24.94 -4.53 -7.09
N GLU A 79 24.60 -5.52 -7.91
CA GLU A 79 24.88 -6.95 -7.68
C GLU A 79 26.20 -7.38 -8.36
N GLY A 80 26.98 -6.41 -8.83
CA GLY A 80 28.28 -6.63 -9.44
C GLY A 80 29.38 -6.84 -8.40
N THR A 81 30.60 -7.02 -8.91
CA THR A 81 31.84 -7.15 -8.13
C THR A 81 32.62 -5.85 -8.06
N LYS A 82 32.20 -4.81 -8.79
CA LYS A 82 32.81 -3.48 -8.79
C LYS A 82 31.76 -2.40 -8.52
N ASP A 83 32.26 -1.27 -8.02
CA ASP A 83 31.51 -0.04 -7.80
C ASP A 83 30.92 0.51 -9.10
N SER A 84 29.72 1.06 -9.03
CA SER A 84 28.99 1.52 -10.22
C SER A 84 29.59 2.77 -10.85
N GLY A 85 30.37 3.54 -10.09
CA GLY A 85 30.64 4.94 -10.42
C GLY A 85 29.35 5.76 -10.45
N LYS A 86 29.39 6.90 -11.14
CA LYS A 86 28.26 7.83 -11.23
C LYS A 86 27.14 7.23 -12.08
N ILE A 87 25.99 7.06 -11.45
CA ILE A 87 24.75 6.61 -12.08
C ILE A 87 23.59 7.51 -11.65
N GLN A 88 22.46 7.41 -12.32
CA GLN A 88 21.22 8.02 -11.87
C GLN A 88 20.07 7.01 -11.97
N LEU A 89 19.20 7.03 -10.96
CA LEU A 89 17.93 6.32 -10.99
C LEU A 89 16.84 7.29 -11.42
N LEU A 90 16.08 6.96 -12.45
CA LEU A 90 14.86 7.68 -12.77
C LEU A 90 13.67 6.96 -12.12
N VAL A 91 12.72 7.73 -11.59
CA VAL A 91 11.43 7.20 -11.09
C VAL A 91 10.34 7.86 -11.90
N VAL A 92 9.70 7.10 -12.79
CA VAL A 92 8.81 7.64 -13.82
C VAL A 92 7.42 7.04 -13.72
N GLY A 93 6.41 7.90 -13.63
CA GLY A 93 5.00 7.52 -13.56
C GLY A 93 4.31 7.67 -14.92
N PHE A 94 3.40 6.73 -15.19
CA PHE A 94 2.61 6.65 -16.43
C PHE A 94 1.13 6.47 -16.10
N ASP A 95 0.30 6.93 -17.03
CA ASP A 95 -1.15 6.73 -17.03
C ASP A 95 -1.79 7.18 -15.70
N GLY A 96 -2.39 6.25 -14.95
CA GLY A 96 -3.01 6.52 -13.66
C GLY A 96 -2.04 6.80 -12.52
N LEU A 97 -0.72 6.59 -12.68
CA LEU A 97 0.26 6.79 -11.61
C LEU A 97 1.07 8.08 -11.85
N THR A 98 0.99 9.02 -10.92
CA THR A 98 1.74 10.27 -10.97
C THR A 98 2.69 10.38 -9.79
N VAL A 99 3.98 10.45 -10.05
CA VAL A 99 5.00 10.71 -9.03
C VAL A 99 4.93 12.19 -8.64
N LYS A 100 4.85 12.47 -7.35
CA LYS A 100 4.75 13.82 -6.77
C LYS A 100 6.04 14.29 -6.14
N GLY A 101 6.86 13.37 -5.64
CA GLY A 101 8.13 13.70 -5.01
C GLY A 101 8.96 12.46 -4.75
N VAL A 102 10.28 12.65 -4.78
CA VAL A 102 11.24 11.64 -4.33
C VAL A 102 12.33 12.34 -3.54
N GLN A 103 12.57 11.91 -2.31
CA GLN A 103 13.52 12.57 -1.42
C GLN A 103 14.94 12.52 -2.00
N GLY A 104 15.57 13.70 -2.13
CA GLY A 104 16.93 13.84 -2.64
C GLY A 104 17.05 13.72 -4.17
N CYS A 105 15.94 13.84 -4.90
CA CYS A 105 15.89 13.78 -6.34
C CYS A 105 15.28 15.05 -6.93
N SER A 106 15.62 15.36 -8.17
CA SER A 106 15.11 16.52 -8.89
C SER A 106 13.98 16.11 -9.84
N GLN A 107 12.95 16.95 -9.96
CA GLN A 107 11.90 16.73 -10.95
C GLN A 107 12.48 16.85 -12.36
N ILE A 108 12.02 16.00 -13.27
CA ILE A 108 12.38 16.04 -14.69
C ILE A 108 11.38 16.96 -15.39
N ASP A 109 11.88 17.91 -16.18
CA ASP A 109 11.04 18.79 -17.00
C ASP A 109 10.18 17.95 -17.97
N GLU A 110 8.95 18.40 -18.25
CA GLU A 110 8.01 17.69 -19.13
C GLU A 110 8.60 17.36 -20.51
N LYS A 111 9.38 18.29 -21.09
CA LYS A 111 10.06 18.11 -22.38
C LYS A 111 11.14 17.02 -22.38
N ASN A 112 11.63 16.65 -21.20
CA ASN A 112 12.70 15.67 -21.00
C ASN A 112 12.15 14.36 -20.40
N LEU A 113 10.85 14.26 -20.19
CA LEU A 113 10.21 13.04 -19.73
C LEU A 113 10.25 11.98 -20.83
N PRO A 114 10.39 10.68 -20.46
CA PRO A 114 10.20 9.60 -21.42
C PRO A 114 8.83 9.68 -22.09
N GLU A 115 8.78 9.32 -23.36
CA GLU A 115 7.53 9.35 -24.14
C GLU A 115 6.42 8.55 -23.45
N GLY A 116 5.21 9.13 -23.40
CA GLY A 116 4.05 8.55 -22.75
C GLY A 116 4.02 8.63 -21.22
N SER A 117 5.08 9.13 -20.57
CA SER A 117 5.04 9.39 -19.13
C SER A 117 4.40 10.74 -18.81
N ASN A 118 3.83 10.84 -17.61
CA ASN A 118 3.18 12.06 -17.11
C ASN A 118 3.92 12.68 -15.91
N SER A 119 4.94 12.02 -15.39
CA SER A 119 5.74 12.52 -14.26
C SER A 119 7.05 11.76 -14.14
N GLY A 120 8.08 12.41 -13.61
CA GLY A 120 9.38 11.77 -13.43
C GLY A 120 10.34 12.55 -12.54
N PHE A 121 11.18 11.83 -11.81
CA PHE A 121 12.25 12.38 -10.97
C PHE A 121 13.57 11.68 -11.28
N SER A 122 14.66 12.44 -11.26
CA SER A 122 16.03 11.95 -11.41
C SER A 122 16.78 11.99 -10.08
N CYS A 123 17.27 10.84 -9.68
CA CYS A 123 17.96 10.61 -8.41
C CYS A 123 19.44 10.34 -8.69
N PRO A 124 20.33 11.34 -8.54
CA PRO A 124 21.76 11.13 -8.75
C PRO A 124 22.35 10.23 -7.67
N ILE A 125 23.30 9.39 -8.08
CA ILE A 125 24.06 8.49 -7.22
C ILE A 125 25.52 8.58 -7.64
N ASP A 126 26.34 9.24 -6.82
CA ASP A 126 27.76 9.42 -7.14
C ASP A 126 28.51 8.10 -7.24
N ASN A 127 28.17 7.14 -6.37
CA ASN A 127 28.69 5.78 -6.41
C ASN A 127 27.76 4.82 -5.65
N LEU A 128 27.52 3.65 -6.21
CA LEU A 128 26.87 2.53 -5.54
C LEU A 128 27.85 1.36 -5.49
N ALA A 129 28.38 1.10 -4.30
CA ALA A 129 29.39 0.07 -4.11
C ALA A 129 28.85 -1.34 -4.43
N ALA A 130 29.76 -2.25 -4.78
CA ALA A 130 29.43 -3.65 -5.04
C ALA A 130 28.66 -4.29 -3.87
N GLY A 131 27.57 -5.00 -4.19
CA GLY A 131 26.68 -5.65 -3.21
C GLY A 131 25.79 -4.69 -2.41
N LYS A 132 25.83 -3.37 -2.68
CA LYS A 132 25.01 -2.39 -1.96
C LYS A 132 23.73 -2.03 -2.71
N SER A 133 22.79 -1.47 -1.96
CA SER A 133 21.52 -0.96 -2.46
C SER A 133 21.23 0.41 -1.88
N LYS A 134 20.45 1.20 -2.62
CA LYS A 134 19.91 2.48 -2.16
C LYS A 134 18.41 2.51 -2.45
N SER A 135 17.64 2.88 -1.44
CA SER A 135 16.17 2.95 -1.51
C SER A 135 15.71 4.39 -1.40
N TYR A 136 14.63 4.70 -2.10
CA TYR A 136 14.03 6.02 -2.18
C TYR A 136 12.55 5.91 -1.82
N ALA A 137 12.12 6.80 -0.92
CA ALA A 137 10.70 7.02 -0.65
C ALA A 137 10.14 7.89 -1.78
N VAL A 138 9.12 7.35 -2.46
CA VAL A 138 8.45 7.97 -3.60
C VAL A 138 7.03 8.28 -3.18
N ASP A 139 6.70 9.57 -3.16
CA ASP A 139 5.34 10.04 -2.97
C ASP A 139 4.65 10.08 -4.34
N ALA A 140 3.46 9.48 -4.43
CA ALA A 140 2.70 9.41 -5.66
C ALA A 140 1.19 9.56 -5.43
N THR A 141 0.47 9.83 -6.52
CA THR A 141 -0.99 9.71 -6.58
C THR A 141 -1.38 8.68 -7.61
N TYR A 142 -2.45 7.93 -7.35
CA TYR A 142 -2.94 6.87 -8.21
C TYR A 142 -4.44 7.06 -8.55
N ASP A 143 -4.76 7.25 -9.83
CA ASP A 143 -6.12 7.28 -10.35
C ASP A 143 -6.68 5.86 -10.46
N LEU A 144 -7.52 5.47 -9.49
CA LEU A 144 -8.17 4.15 -9.42
C LEU A 144 -9.11 3.86 -10.61
N ARG A 145 -9.42 4.85 -11.46
CA ARG A 145 -10.23 4.66 -12.67
C ARG A 145 -9.41 4.19 -13.87
N LYS A 146 -8.08 4.23 -13.77
CA LYS A 146 -7.15 3.88 -14.84
C LYS A 146 -6.12 2.86 -14.37
N ALA A 147 -5.43 2.22 -15.31
CA ALA A 147 -4.21 1.52 -14.99
C ALA A 147 -3.10 2.55 -14.78
N GLY A 148 -2.36 2.47 -13.68
CA GLY A 148 -1.16 3.27 -13.44
C GLY A 148 0.05 2.38 -13.56
N LYS A 149 1.11 2.89 -14.19
CA LYS A 149 2.36 2.14 -14.39
C LYS A 149 3.54 2.94 -13.89
N ILE A 150 4.60 2.23 -13.52
CA ILE A 150 5.85 2.83 -13.08
C ILE A 150 7.02 2.24 -13.86
N CYS A 151 8.02 3.08 -14.15
CA CYS A 151 9.28 2.67 -14.77
C CYS A 151 10.47 3.18 -13.96
N LEU A 152 11.46 2.32 -13.72
CA LEU A 152 12.71 2.62 -13.03
C LEU A 152 13.93 2.38 -13.95
N PRO A 153 14.26 3.33 -14.85
CA PRO A 153 15.53 3.35 -15.57
C PRO A 153 16.70 3.60 -14.61
N VAL A 154 17.78 2.84 -14.79
CA VAL A 154 19.10 3.13 -14.20
C VAL A 154 20.04 3.50 -15.33
N GLN A 155 20.55 4.73 -15.29
CA GLN A 155 21.36 5.32 -16.35
C GLN A 155 22.76 5.65 -15.89
N SER A 156 23.66 5.89 -16.84
CA SER A 156 24.93 6.59 -16.59
C SER A 156 24.68 7.95 -15.93
N GLY A 157 25.66 8.46 -15.18
CA GLY A 157 25.52 9.75 -14.49
C GLY A 157 25.27 10.95 -15.41
N ASP A 158 25.50 10.83 -16.72
CA ASP A 158 25.17 11.83 -17.73
C ASP A 158 23.84 11.55 -18.47
N GLY A 159 23.11 10.49 -18.08
CA GLY A 159 21.82 10.11 -18.64
C GLY A 159 21.84 9.52 -20.05
N LYS A 160 23.03 9.33 -20.67
CA LYS A 160 23.14 8.94 -22.08
C LYS A 160 22.94 7.44 -22.34
N LYS A 161 23.33 6.60 -21.39
CA LYS A 161 23.16 5.14 -21.48
C LYS A 161 22.22 4.66 -20.41
N THR A 162 21.34 3.74 -20.76
CA THR A 162 20.44 3.07 -19.82
C THR A 162 20.96 1.67 -19.60
N TYR A 163 21.53 1.38 -18.43
CA TYR A 163 22.10 0.06 -18.14
C TYR A 163 21.02 -0.96 -17.79
N TRP A 164 19.98 -0.50 -17.08
CA TRP A 164 18.89 -1.34 -16.61
C TRP A 164 17.58 -0.57 -16.71
N GLN A 165 16.50 -1.27 -17.02
CA GLN A 165 15.17 -0.71 -17.01
C GLN A 165 14.19 -1.70 -16.40
N GLN A 166 13.46 -1.27 -15.38
CA GLN A 166 12.31 -2.00 -14.87
C GLN A 166 11.01 -1.29 -15.25
N GLY A 167 10.22 -1.91 -16.11
CA GLY A 167 8.91 -1.40 -16.54
C GLY A 167 8.87 -0.76 -17.93
N PRO A 168 7.75 -0.10 -18.29
CA PRO A 168 6.60 0.22 -17.42
C PRO A 168 5.85 -1.01 -16.90
N VAL A 169 5.72 -1.15 -15.58
CA VAL A 169 4.96 -2.24 -14.93
C VAL A 169 3.69 -1.67 -14.31
N PRO A 170 2.50 -2.25 -14.57
CA PRO A 170 1.28 -1.76 -13.96
C PRO A 170 1.20 -2.09 -12.47
N PHE A 171 0.49 -1.28 -11.72
CA PHE A 171 -0.08 -1.66 -10.44
C PHE A 171 -1.58 -1.85 -10.60
N GLY A 172 -2.14 -2.92 -10.05
CA GLY A 172 -3.56 -3.19 -10.23
C GLY A 172 -4.18 -4.10 -9.19
N THR A 173 -5.50 -4.10 -9.14
CA THR A 173 -6.28 -5.02 -8.32
C THR A 173 -7.49 -5.51 -9.10
N THR A 174 -7.94 -6.73 -8.81
CA THR A 174 -9.15 -7.30 -9.40
C THR A 174 -10.41 -7.02 -8.58
N ASN A 175 -10.27 -6.51 -7.36
CA ASN A 175 -11.39 -6.25 -6.45
C ASN A 175 -11.15 -5.00 -5.61
N PRO A 176 -11.16 -3.81 -6.21
CA PRO A 176 -11.05 -2.58 -5.43
C PRO A 176 -12.35 -2.38 -4.65
N SER A 177 -12.26 -2.32 -3.31
CA SER A 177 -13.42 -2.05 -2.47
C SER A 177 -13.68 -0.55 -2.43
N PRO A 178 -14.80 -0.05 -3.00
CA PRO A 178 -15.09 1.38 -3.08
C PRO A 178 -15.26 2.04 -1.70
N ASN A 179 -15.63 1.25 -0.68
CA ASN A 179 -15.93 1.73 0.66
C ASN A 179 -14.80 1.44 1.67
N ALA A 180 -13.71 0.81 1.24
CA ALA A 180 -12.52 0.68 2.08
C ALA A 180 -11.76 2.01 2.15
N PRO A 181 -11.05 2.30 3.26
CA PRO A 181 -10.24 3.52 3.35
C PRO A 181 -9.06 3.50 2.37
N ALA A 182 -8.50 2.31 2.09
CA ALA A 182 -7.42 2.14 1.14
C ALA A 182 -7.61 0.91 0.25
N THR A 183 -7.12 1.00 -0.99
CA THR A 183 -7.14 -0.07 -1.99
C THR A 183 -5.71 -0.61 -2.19
N PRO A 184 -5.46 -1.91 -1.92
CA PRO A 184 -4.18 -2.53 -2.25
C PRO A 184 -4.07 -2.79 -3.75
N LEU A 185 -2.95 -2.41 -4.36
CA LEU A 185 -2.61 -2.70 -5.76
C LEU A 185 -1.35 -3.56 -5.83
N LEU A 186 -1.36 -4.59 -6.65
CA LEU A 186 -0.26 -5.55 -6.82
C LEU A 186 0.59 -5.19 -8.03
N LEU A 187 1.89 -5.50 -7.96
CA LEU A 187 2.82 -5.22 -9.04
C LEU A 187 2.64 -6.19 -10.22
N GLY A 188 2.50 -5.62 -11.41
CA GLY A 188 2.34 -6.30 -12.68
C GLY A 188 1.01 -7.01 -12.81
N THR A 189 -0.04 -6.46 -12.22
CA THR A 189 -1.44 -6.81 -12.45
C THR A 189 -2.16 -5.61 -13.05
N ASP A 190 -3.16 -5.86 -13.89
CA ASP A 190 -3.99 -4.80 -14.43
C ASP A 190 -4.99 -4.30 -13.39
N ASN A 191 -5.27 -3.00 -13.40
CA ASN A 191 -6.26 -2.42 -12.52
C ASN A 191 -7.66 -2.63 -13.11
N LYS A 192 -8.57 -3.28 -12.37
CA LYS A 192 -9.99 -3.24 -12.68
C LYS A 192 -10.57 -1.96 -12.07
N PRO A 193 -11.09 -1.02 -12.88
CA PRO A 193 -11.62 0.24 -12.35
C PRO A 193 -12.72 0.01 -11.31
N VAL A 194 -12.76 0.86 -10.29
CA VAL A 194 -13.92 0.96 -9.41
C VAL A 194 -15.09 1.44 -10.25
N ALA A 195 -16.00 0.54 -10.61
CA ALA A 195 -17.26 0.94 -11.21
C ALA A 195 -18.10 1.66 -10.14
N PRO A 196 -18.57 2.90 -10.37
CA PRO A 196 -19.58 3.48 -9.51
C PRO A 196 -20.87 2.68 -9.72
N GLY A 197 -21.19 1.77 -8.80
CA GLY A 197 -22.53 1.20 -8.68
C GLY A 197 -23.08 0.50 -9.93
N GLY A 198 -22.24 -0.19 -10.70
CA GLY A 198 -22.67 -1.01 -11.85
C GLY A 198 -23.33 -2.34 -11.48
N ASP A 199 -23.82 -2.49 -10.25
CA ASP A 199 -24.69 -3.57 -9.76
C ASP A 199 -25.53 -3.04 -8.57
N GLN A 200 -26.05 -1.81 -8.69
CA GLN A 200 -27.37 -1.55 -8.14
C GLN A 200 -28.38 -2.33 -9.00
N LYS A 201 -28.33 -3.65 -8.90
CA LYS A 201 -29.53 -4.46 -8.97
C LYS A 201 -30.50 -3.74 -8.05
N GLU A 202 -31.50 -3.13 -8.67
CA GLU A 202 -32.52 -2.31 -8.04
C GLU A 202 -32.71 -2.78 -6.60
N LEU A 203 -32.27 -1.99 -5.62
CA LEU A 203 -32.96 -2.02 -4.35
C LEU A 203 -34.41 -1.80 -4.75
N PRO A 204 -35.34 -2.75 -4.48
CA PRO A 204 -36.72 -2.59 -4.92
C PRO A 204 -37.15 -1.23 -4.41
N LYS A 205 -37.43 -0.33 -5.35
CA LYS A 205 -38.04 0.95 -5.02
C LYS A 205 -39.31 0.56 -4.28
N THR A 206 -39.34 0.70 -2.96
CA THR A 206 -40.59 0.79 -2.22
C THR A 206 -41.18 2.16 -2.53
N GLY A 207 -41.46 2.37 -3.82
CA GLY A 207 -42.21 3.49 -4.33
C GLY A 207 -43.66 3.20 -4.05
N VAL A 208 -44.29 4.13 -3.34
CA VAL A 208 -45.72 4.28 -3.13
C VAL A 208 -46.43 4.19 -4.48
N GLY A 209 -46.87 2.98 -4.84
CA GLY A 209 -47.58 2.68 -6.08
C GLY A 209 -48.90 2.03 -5.71
N ARG A 210 -49.94 2.85 -5.68
CA ARG A 210 -51.34 2.43 -5.68
C ARG A 210 -51.55 1.50 -6.87
N ASP A 211 -51.70 0.21 -6.61
CA ASP A 211 -52.57 -0.62 -7.41
C ASP A 211 -53.64 -1.23 -6.53
N VAL A 212 -54.85 -0.87 -6.91
CA VAL A 212 -56.10 -1.14 -6.26
C VAL A 212 -56.52 -2.54 -6.70
N LEU A 213 -56.28 -3.55 -5.85
CA LEU A 213 -57.00 -4.82 -5.91
C LEU A 213 -57.45 -5.24 -4.51
N PRO A 214 -58.66 -5.84 -4.40
CA PRO A 214 -59.53 -5.68 -3.26
C PRO A 214 -59.21 -6.73 -2.19
N LEU A 215 -58.29 -6.41 -1.29
CA LEU A 215 -58.18 -7.09 0.00
C LEU A 215 -58.85 -6.26 1.12
N GLY A 216 -59.92 -5.54 0.74
CA GLY A 216 -60.83 -4.87 1.66
C GLY A 216 -62.01 -5.78 2.01
N ALA A 217 -61.75 -6.94 2.63
CA ALA A 217 -62.80 -7.78 3.23
C ALA A 217 -62.24 -8.82 4.21
N ALA A 218 -61.27 -8.46 5.06
CA ALA A 218 -60.97 -9.20 6.30
C ALA A 218 -59.92 -8.43 7.08
N GLY A 219 -60.27 -7.93 8.28
CA GLY A 219 -59.30 -7.25 9.14
C GLY A 219 -59.86 -6.10 9.97
N ALA A 220 -61.17 -5.86 9.96
CA ALA A 220 -61.83 -5.13 11.03
C ALA A 220 -62.38 -6.16 12.02
N THR A 221 -61.57 -6.57 12.99
CA THR A 221 -61.98 -7.08 14.32
C THR A 221 -60.74 -7.65 14.99
N LEU A 222 -60.09 -6.87 15.88
CA LEU A 222 -59.36 -7.30 17.08
C LEU A 222 -58.46 -6.17 17.63
N MET A 223 -59.01 -4.97 17.78
CA MET A 223 -58.46 -3.90 18.62
C MET A 223 -59.64 -3.08 19.15
N ALA A 224 -60.46 -3.68 20.04
CA ALA A 224 -61.41 -2.99 20.92
C ALA A 224 -62.17 -4.00 21.82
N ALA A 225 -61.43 -4.80 22.58
CA ALA A 225 -62.01 -5.62 23.66
C ALA A 225 -61.15 -5.46 24.93
N GLY A 226 -60.93 -4.21 25.31
CA GLY A 226 -60.08 -3.83 26.44
C GLY A 226 -60.63 -2.60 27.16
N ALA A 227 -61.93 -2.58 27.46
CA ALA A 227 -62.54 -1.59 28.37
C ALA A 227 -63.95 -1.94 28.89
N ALA A 228 -64.59 -3.05 28.47
CA ALA A 228 -65.92 -3.44 28.95
C ALA A 228 -65.92 -4.66 29.91
N GLY A 229 -64.75 -5.18 30.27
CA GLY A 229 -64.59 -6.35 31.16
C GLY A 229 -64.49 -6.03 32.66
N LEU A 230 -64.60 -4.76 33.05
CA LEU A 230 -64.42 -4.30 34.44
C LEU A 230 -65.73 -3.90 35.16
N TRP A 231 -66.89 -4.01 34.52
CA TRP A 231 -68.17 -3.61 35.14
C TRP A 231 -69.09 -4.78 35.52
N TRP A 232 -68.78 -6.02 35.11
CA TRP A 232 -69.65 -7.18 35.38
C TRP A 232 -69.10 -8.19 36.42
N SER A 233 -67.97 -7.91 37.08
CA SER A 233 -67.42 -8.81 38.12
C SER A 233 -67.64 -8.36 39.57
N SER A 234 -68.30 -7.21 39.82
CA SER A 234 -68.47 -6.64 41.17
C SER A 234 -69.89 -6.71 41.75
N ARG A 235 -70.81 -7.51 41.19
CA ARG A 235 -72.13 -7.74 41.80
C ARG A 235 -72.53 -9.21 41.84
N ARG A 236 -71.95 -9.97 42.78
CA ARG A 236 -72.64 -11.10 43.40
C ARG A 236 -73.19 -10.66 44.76
N PRO A 237 -74.51 -10.68 44.96
CA PRO A 237 -75.10 -10.80 46.29
C PRO A 237 -75.40 -12.29 46.53
N THR A 238 -74.53 -13.00 47.25
CA THR A 238 -74.91 -14.30 47.82
C THR A 238 -75.24 -14.08 49.28
N ARG A 239 -76.54 -13.90 49.50
CA ARG A 239 -77.21 -13.95 50.79
C ARG A 239 -77.07 -15.37 51.33
N GLN A 240 -76.13 -15.60 52.23
CA GLN A 240 -76.23 -16.70 53.19
C GLN A 240 -77.38 -16.37 54.15
N LEU A 241 -78.32 -17.28 54.32
CA LEU A 241 -79.11 -17.45 55.54
C LEU A 241 -79.67 -18.88 55.59
N ARG A 242 -78.98 -19.69 56.39
CA ARG A 242 -79.49 -20.62 57.42
C ARG A 242 -80.55 -21.68 57.05
N GLY A 243 -80.09 -22.92 57.09
CA GLY A 243 -80.79 -24.09 57.64
C GLY A 243 -79.83 -24.80 58.57
#